data_AF-A0A6S6TG18-F1
#
_entry.id   AF-A0A6S6TG18-F1
#
_cell.length_a   1.000
_cell.length_b   1.000
_cell.length_c   1.000
_cell.angle_alpha   90.00
_cell.angle_beta   90.00
_cell.angle_gamma   90.00
#
_symmetry.space_group_name_H-M   'P 1'
#
loop_
_entity.id
_entity.type
_entity.pdbx_description
1 polymer ?
#
loop_
_entity_poly.entity_id
_entity_poly.type
_entity_poly.pdbx_seq_one_letter_code
_entity_poly.pdbx_strand_id
1 'polypeptide(L)'
;MKKIIFFLLSAFSLSLFAEESSYELGLGGAAVTYPSYIGSKSTNTFISPIPYIRYEGEKVSLKRGGFQYRFFDNDEITIDLSLGASLPVESENSNARKGMEDLDFALEVGPRLNYKVYEDPKHKVTF
;
A
#
# COMPACT_ATOMS: atom_id res chain seq x y z
N MET A 1 -2.48 -25.11 16.32
CA MET A 1 -2.83 -23.68 16.12
C MET A 1 -1.52 -22.91 15.98
N LYS A 2 -1.12 -22.55 14.74
CA LYS A 2 0.11 -21.77 14.52
C LYS A 2 -0.18 -20.31 14.88
N LYS A 3 0.53 -19.79 15.87
CA LYS A 3 0.41 -18.40 16.34
C LYS A 3 0.89 -17.48 15.22
N ILE A 4 0.06 -16.52 14.80
CA ILE A 4 0.52 -15.38 14.01
C ILE A 4 1.32 -14.51 15.00
N ILE A 5 2.64 -14.52 14.88
CA ILE A 5 3.53 -13.71 15.70
C ILE A 5 3.91 -12.49 14.87
N PHE A 6 3.39 -11.32 15.26
CA PHE A 6 3.84 -10.04 14.72
C PHE A 6 5.01 -9.58 15.58
N PHE A 7 6.22 -9.54 15.03
CA PHE A 7 7.35 -8.90 15.68
C PHE A 7 7.41 -7.45 15.17
N LEU A 8 7.13 -6.48 16.05
CA LEU A 8 7.27 -5.07 15.73
C LEU A 8 8.77 -4.71 15.81
N LEU A 9 9.46 -4.72 14.66
CA LEU A 9 10.78 -4.08 14.57
C LEU A 9 10.58 -2.57 14.62
N SER A 10 11.40 -1.87 15.39
CA SER A 10 11.33 -0.42 15.61
C SER A 10 11.05 0.35 14.31
N ALA A 11 10.03 1.21 14.33
CA ALA A 11 9.78 2.17 13.27
C ALA A 11 10.45 3.50 13.63
N PHE A 12 11.23 4.06 12.71
CA PHE A 12 11.75 5.41 12.82
C PHE A 12 11.05 6.28 11.76
N SER A 13 10.51 7.43 12.17
CA SER A 13 9.96 8.41 11.24
C SER A 13 10.47 9.82 11.55
N LEU A 14 10.70 10.57 10.50
CA LEU A 14 11.08 11.96 10.49
C LEU A 14 9.96 12.75 9.84
N SER A 15 9.35 13.67 10.59
CA SER A 15 8.31 14.55 10.08
C SER A 15 8.85 15.97 9.95
N LEU A 16 8.60 16.59 8.80
CA LEU A 16 8.89 18.00 8.54
C LEU A 16 7.58 18.70 8.20
N PHE A 17 7.31 19.82 8.88
CA PHE A 17 6.12 20.63 8.63
C PHE A 17 6.54 22.00 8.12
N ALA A 18 5.94 22.42 7.02
CA ALA A 18 5.98 23.78 6.49
C ALA A 18 4.57 24.35 6.50
N GLU A 19 4.43 25.65 6.26
CA GLU A 19 3.15 26.37 6.38
C GLU A 19 2.04 25.80 5.48
N GLU A 20 2.39 25.36 4.27
CA GLU A 20 1.44 24.84 3.28
C GLU A 20 1.74 23.40 2.85
N SER A 21 2.69 22.72 3.50
CA SER A 21 3.01 21.33 3.17
C SER A 21 3.58 20.53 4.33
N SER A 22 3.39 19.21 4.28
CA SER A 22 3.97 18.28 5.25
C SER A 22 4.69 17.13 4.56
N TYR A 23 5.82 16.74 5.12
CA TYR A 23 6.62 15.61 4.69
C TYR A 23 6.81 14.65 5.86
N GLU A 24 6.72 13.36 5.58
CA GLU A 24 7.02 12.33 6.55
C GLU A 24 7.76 11.21 5.85
N LEU A 25 8.97 10.95 6.33
CA LEU A 25 9.82 9.86 5.87
C LEU A 25 9.98 8.88 7.00
N GLY A 26 9.73 7.62 6.75
CA GLY A 26 9.87 6.57 7.73
C GLY A 26 10.52 5.33 7.14
N LEU A 27 11.14 4.56 8.01
CA LEU A 27 11.64 3.24 7.70
C LEU A 27 11.23 2.30 8.83
N GLY A 28 10.56 1.21 8.47
CA GLY A 28 10.20 0.14 9.38
C GLY A 28 10.67 -1.21 8.86
N GLY A 29 10.69 -2.21 9.73
CA GLY A 29 10.82 -3.61 9.32
C GLY A 29 9.49 -4.34 9.51
N ALA A 30 9.10 -5.17 8.55
CA ALA A 30 7.94 -6.03 8.68
C ALA A 30 8.33 -7.49 8.49
N ALA A 31 7.75 -8.36 9.33
CA ALA A 31 7.77 -9.81 9.18
C ALA A 31 6.33 -10.31 9.21
N VAL A 32 5.87 -10.95 8.13
CA VAL A 32 4.50 -11.42 7.98
C VAL A 32 4.50 -12.89 7.62
N THR A 33 3.70 -13.68 8.34
CA THR A 33 3.37 -15.05 7.96
C THR A 33 1.94 -15.07 7.41
N TYR A 34 1.75 -15.56 6.18
CA TYR A 34 0.47 -15.55 5.48
C TYR A 34 0.19 -16.91 4.84
N PRO A 35 -1.08 -17.33 4.73
CA PRO A 35 -1.42 -18.54 3.99
C PRO A 35 -1.25 -18.30 2.48
N SER A 36 -0.87 -19.34 1.73
CA SER A 36 -0.66 -19.23 0.27
C SER A 36 -1.94 -18.83 -0.50
N TYR A 37 -3.11 -19.06 0.09
CA TYR A 37 -4.43 -18.60 -0.35
C TYR A 37 -5.41 -18.76 0.82
N ILE A 38 -6.60 -18.14 0.75
CA ILE A 38 -7.60 -18.20 1.82
C ILE A 38 -7.96 -19.67 2.12
N GLY A 39 -7.79 -20.08 3.39
CA GLY A 39 -8.05 -21.46 3.85
C GLY A 39 -6.91 -22.46 3.63
N SER A 40 -5.76 -22.05 3.08
CA SER A 40 -4.62 -22.95 2.89
C SER A 40 -3.99 -23.40 4.22
N LYS A 41 -3.55 -24.67 4.27
CA LYS A 41 -2.68 -25.19 5.35
C LYS A 41 -1.20 -24.80 5.13
N SER A 42 -0.86 -24.38 3.91
CA SER A 42 0.46 -23.89 3.52
C SER A 42 0.61 -22.43 3.89
N THR A 43 1.77 -22.05 4.43
CA THR A 43 2.07 -20.69 4.88
C THR A 43 3.45 -20.28 4.41
N ASN A 44 3.61 -19.02 4.04
CA ASN A 44 4.90 -18.40 3.71
C ASN A 44 5.23 -17.34 4.75
N THR A 45 6.51 -17.02 4.89
CA THR A 45 6.99 -15.93 5.74
C THR A 45 7.77 -14.96 4.87
N PHE A 46 7.42 -13.69 4.95
CA PHE A 46 8.11 -12.62 4.24
C PHE A 46 8.65 -11.61 5.25
N ILE A 47 9.93 -11.24 5.11
CA ILE A 47 10.61 -10.26 5.95
C ILE A 47 11.22 -9.22 5.03
N SER A 48 10.86 -7.94 5.22
CA SER A 48 11.37 -6.84 4.39
C SER A 48 11.42 -5.54 5.17
N PRO A 49 12.41 -4.66 4.88
CA PRO A 49 12.26 -3.25 5.20
C PRO A 49 11.07 -2.68 4.42
N ILE A 50 10.30 -1.82 5.07
CA ILE A 50 9.16 -1.11 4.51
C ILE A 50 9.46 0.39 4.59
N PRO A 51 9.81 1.03 3.46
CA PRO A 51 9.89 2.48 3.42
C PRO A 51 8.49 3.07 3.56
N TYR A 52 8.39 4.21 4.23
CA TYR A 52 7.17 4.99 4.35
C TYR A 52 7.48 6.42 3.91
N ILE A 53 6.75 6.90 2.92
CA ILE A 53 6.89 8.26 2.40
C ILE A 53 5.48 8.83 2.34
N ARG A 54 5.27 9.96 3.00
CA ARG A 54 4.05 10.75 2.89
C ARG A 54 4.42 12.19 2.56
N TYR A 55 3.71 12.76 1.61
CA TYR A 55 3.76 14.17 1.29
C TYR A 55 2.34 14.68 1.13
N GLU A 56 2.03 15.81 1.77
CA GLU A 56 0.77 16.53 1.56
C GLU A 56 1.12 17.96 1.20
N GLY A 57 0.66 18.42 0.05
CA GLY A 57 0.67 19.82 -0.36
C GLY A 57 -0.68 20.22 -0.94
N GLU A 58 -0.76 21.45 -1.46
CA GLU A 58 -2.00 21.99 -2.01
C GLU A 58 -2.52 21.19 -3.22
N LYS A 59 -1.67 20.95 -4.23
CA LYS A 59 -2.10 20.26 -5.47
C LYS A 59 -1.66 18.80 -5.56
N VAL A 60 -0.64 18.44 -4.81
CA VAL A 60 -0.01 17.11 -4.87
C VAL A 60 -0.10 16.46 -3.51
N SER A 61 -0.47 15.19 -3.48
CA SER A 61 -0.28 14.35 -2.32
C SER A 61 0.37 13.01 -2.71
N LEU A 62 1.21 12.50 -1.82
CA LEU A 62 1.76 11.16 -1.87
C LEU A 62 1.39 10.48 -0.56
N LYS A 63 0.54 9.47 -0.65
CA LYS A 63 0.06 8.68 0.49
C LYS A 63 0.44 7.22 0.27
N ARG A 64 0.19 6.39 1.28
CA ARG A 64 0.46 4.94 1.21
C ARG A 64 -0.14 4.26 -0.03
N GLY A 65 -1.31 4.71 -0.48
CA GLY A 65 -2.02 4.16 -1.63
C GLY A 65 -1.53 4.65 -2.99
N GLY A 66 -0.66 5.67 -3.03
CA GLY A 66 -0.16 6.23 -4.29
C GLY A 66 -0.01 7.75 -4.29
N PHE A 67 0.29 8.25 -5.49
CA PHE A 67 0.38 9.67 -5.80
C PHE A 67 -0.96 10.19 -6.30
N GLN A 68 -1.30 11.43 -5.95
CA GLN A 68 -2.48 12.13 -6.47
C GLN A 68 -2.11 13.57 -6.85
N TYR A 69 -2.60 13.99 -8.01
CA TYR A 69 -2.52 15.35 -8.51
C TYR A 69 -3.91 15.93 -8.70
N ARG A 70 -4.12 17.16 -8.21
CA ARG A 70 -5.33 17.95 -8.36
C ARG A 70 -5.07 19.11 -9.29
N PHE A 71 -5.88 19.24 -10.34
CA PHE A 71 -5.74 20.32 -11.31
C PHE A 71 -6.28 21.66 -10.81
N PHE A 72 -7.31 21.60 -9.96
CA PHE A 72 -8.06 22.76 -9.45
C PHE A 72 -8.37 22.57 -7.97
N ASP A 73 -8.61 23.69 -7.27
CA ASP A 73 -8.81 23.70 -5.80
C ASP A 73 -10.15 23.06 -5.38
N ASN A 74 -11.07 22.87 -6.33
CA ASN A 74 -12.35 22.20 -6.13
C ASN A 74 -12.30 20.68 -6.39
N ASP A 75 -11.12 20.13 -6.67
CA ASP A 75 -10.87 18.71 -6.98
C ASP A 75 -11.75 18.16 -8.13
N GLU A 76 -12.17 19.00 -9.10
CA GLU A 76 -13.04 18.56 -10.21
C GLU A 76 -12.38 17.52 -11.10
N ILE A 77 -11.07 17.67 -11.34
CA ILE A 77 -10.25 16.74 -12.11
C ILE A 77 -9.09 16.34 -11.23
N THR A 78 -8.91 15.03 -11.04
CA THR A 78 -7.74 14.48 -10.35
C THR A 78 -7.13 13.33 -11.13
N ILE A 79 -5.81 13.22 -11.08
CA ILE A 79 -5.07 12.04 -11.56
C ILE A 79 -4.45 11.36 -10.35
N ASP A 80 -4.77 10.08 -10.18
CA ASP A 80 -4.16 9.23 -9.19
C ASP A 80 -3.22 8.23 -9.88
N LEU A 81 -2.13 7.90 -9.22
CA LEU A 81 -1.25 6.80 -9.59
C LEU A 81 -1.14 5.86 -8.38
N SER A 82 -1.83 4.74 -8.44
CA SER A 82 -1.79 3.72 -7.39
C SER A 82 -0.59 2.80 -7.55
N LEU A 83 -0.01 2.40 -6.43
CA LEU A 83 1.06 1.41 -6.36
C LEU A 83 0.59 0.21 -5.53
N GLY A 84 0.84 -1.00 -6.03
CA GLY A 84 0.53 -2.26 -5.38
C GLY A 84 1.74 -3.19 -5.36
N ALA A 85 1.69 -4.20 -4.52
CA ALA A 85 2.71 -5.24 -4.45
C ALA A 85 2.10 -6.59 -4.07
N SER A 86 2.58 -7.66 -4.67
CA SER A 86 2.21 -9.03 -4.31
C SER A 86 3.36 -9.73 -3.59
N LEU A 87 3.05 -10.45 -2.51
CA LEU A 87 4.04 -11.21 -1.77
C LEU A 87 4.43 -12.49 -2.54
N PRO A 88 5.69 -12.92 -2.46
CA PRO A 88 6.15 -14.14 -3.15
C PRO A 88 5.46 -15.40 -2.60
N VAL A 89 5.45 -16.50 -3.35
CA VAL A 89 4.89 -17.78 -2.89
C VAL A 89 5.76 -18.94 -3.34
N GLU A 90 6.25 -19.71 -2.38
CA GLU A 90 7.01 -20.93 -2.63
C GLU A 90 6.06 -22.06 -3.05
N SER A 91 6.31 -22.65 -4.21
CA SER A 91 5.53 -23.73 -4.82
C SER A 91 5.64 -25.04 -4.05
N GLU A 92 6.83 -25.37 -3.53
CA GLU A 92 7.08 -26.61 -2.78
C GLU A 92 6.26 -26.71 -1.48
N ASN A 93 5.89 -25.57 -0.89
CA ASN A 93 5.03 -25.54 0.29
C ASN A 93 3.56 -25.82 -0.05
N SER A 94 3.17 -25.86 -1.32
CA SER A 94 1.79 -26.01 -1.78
C SER A 94 1.58 -27.30 -2.57
N ASN A 95 0.75 -28.21 -2.05
CA ASN A 95 0.35 -29.41 -2.81
C ASN A 95 -0.31 -29.08 -4.16
N ALA A 96 -0.98 -27.92 -4.25
CA ALA A 96 -1.66 -27.49 -5.48
C ALA A 96 -0.70 -26.95 -6.55
N ARG A 97 0.53 -26.58 -6.17
CA ARG A 97 1.53 -25.97 -7.08
C ARG A 97 2.82 -26.78 -7.17
N LYS A 98 2.80 -28.06 -6.76
CA LYS A 98 3.99 -28.90 -6.76
C LYS A 98 4.54 -29.08 -8.19
N GLY A 99 5.83 -28.82 -8.38
CA GLY A 99 6.48 -28.86 -9.69
C GLY A 99 6.28 -27.62 -10.57
N MET A 100 5.61 -26.57 -10.06
CA MET A 100 5.55 -25.26 -10.70
C MET A 100 6.68 -24.34 -10.19
N GLU A 101 7.06 -23.34 -10.97
CA GLU A 101 7.99 -22.29 -10.53
C GLU A 101 7.40 -21.46 -9.39
N ASP A 102 8.26 -20.92 -8.52
CA ASP A 102 7.85 -20.04 -7.44
C ASP A 102 7.25 -18.73 -7.98
N LEU A 103 6.36 -18.10 -7.21
CA LEU A 103 5.88 -16.76 -7.55
C LEU A 103 6.83 -15.74 -6.93
N ASP A 104 7.42 -14.92 -7.78
CA ASP A 104 8.25 -13.80 -7.35
C ASP A 104 7.41 -12.68 -6.72
N PHE A 105 8.10 -11.81 -5.99
CA PHE A 105 7.54 -10.54 -5.59
C PHE A 105 7.24 -9.69 -6.83
N ALA A 106 6.01 -9.18 -6.95
CA ALA A 106 5.61 -8.34 -8.07
C ALA A 106 5.17 -6.96 -7.60
N LEU A 107 5.36 -5.97 -8.46
CA LEU A 107 4.91 -4.59 -8.27
C LEU A 107 3.85 -4.27 -9.31
N GLU A 108 2.83 -3.53 -8.88
CA GLU A 108 1.72 -3.09 -9.72
C GLU A 108 1.66 -1.57 -9.72
N VAL A 109 1.36 -0.99 -10.88
CA VAL A 109 1.15 0.45 -11.03
C VAL A 109 -0.07 0.71 -11.90
N GLY A 110 -0.94 1.61 -11.48
CA GLY A 110 -2.22 1.89 -12.14
C GLY A 110 -2.58 3.37 -12.12
N PRO A 111 -2.70 4.04 -13.29
CA PRO A 111 -3.21 5.40 -13.34
C PRO A 111 -4.74 5.41 -13.26
N ARG A 112 -5.30 6.47 -12.69
CA ARG A 112 -6.73 6.74 -12.65
C ARG A 112 -6.98 8.22 -12.90
N LEU A 113 -7.90 8.53 -13.81
CA LEU A 113 -8.45 9.86 -13.97
C LEU A 113 -9.82 9.90 -13.30
N ASN A 114 -10.03 10.84 -12.39
CA ASN A 114 -11.34 11.07 -11.79
C ASN A 114 -11.89 12.40 -12.28
N TYR A 115 -13.18 12.41 -12.61
CA TYR A 115 -13.94 13.61 -12.93
C TYR A 115 -15.12 13.71 -11.97
N LYS A 116 -15.14 14.77 -11.16
CA LYS A 116 -16.20 15.03 -10.19
C LYS A 116 -17.35 15.74 -10.91
N VAL A 117 -18.49 15.05 -11.03
CA VAL A 117 -19.69 15.60 -11.71
C VAL A 117 -20.55 16.42 -10.75
N TYR A 118 -20.67 15.97 -9.50
CA TYR A 118 -21.51 16.60 -8.50
C TYR A 118 -21.00 16.28 -7.10
N GLU A 119 -21.15 17.23 -6.19
CA GLU A 119 -20.84 17.07 -4.76
C GLU A 119 -22.00 17.66 -3.95
N ASP A 120 -22.65 16.83 -3.13
CA ASP A 120 -23.61 17.29 -2.12
C ASP A 120 -22.89 17.41 -0.77
N PRO A 121 -22.66 18.63 -0.25
CA PRO A 121 -22.01 18.82 1.04
C PRO A 121 -22.75 18.17 2.22
N LYS A 122 -24.06 17.91 2.08
CA LYS A 122 -24.90 17.33 3.14
C LYS A 122 -24.92 15.80 3.13
N HIS A 123 -24.53 15.16 2.02
CA HIS A 123 -24.51 13.71 1.88
C HIS A 123 -23.15 13.23 1.41
N LYS A 124 -22.20 13.16 2.35
CA LYS A 124 -20.90 12.55 2.10
C LYS A 124 -21.06 11.02 2.15
N VAL A 125 -21.21 10.40 0.98
CA VAL A 125 -21.22 8.93 0.87
C VAL A 125 -19.81 8.44 1.23
N THR A 126 -19.71 7.76 2.37
CA THR A 126 -18.46 7.16 2.85
C THR A 126 -18.56 5.66 2.60
N PHE A 127 -17.63 5.10 1.85
CA PHE A 127 -17.52 3.65 1.59
C PHE A 127 -16.44 3.04 2.49
#